data_AF-A0A227J2A7-F1
#
_entry.id   AF-A0A227J2A7-F1
#
_cell.length_a   1.000
_cell.length_b   1.000
_cell.length_c   1.000
_cell.angle_alpha   90.00
_cell.angle_beta   90.00
_cell.angle_gamma   90.00
#
_symmetry.space_group_name_H-M   'P 1'
#
loop_
_entity.id
_entity.type
_entity.pdbx_description
1 polymer ?
#
loop_
_entity_poly.entity_id
_entity_poly.type
_entity_poly.pdbx_seq_one_letter_code
_entity_poly.pdbx_strand_id
1 'polypeptide(L)'
;LPADSSSAVLKHLPQDYHDEIIFRIAQLQDIDHQVATDLHELVERCIEKVSASQSVPLSGVKQAADIINRFEGDRGSLMEMLKLHDEEVVNAIEENMFDFMVL
;
A
#
# COMPACT_ATOMS: atom_id res chain seq x y z
N LEU A 1 16.75 -4.78 -15.91
CA LEU A 1 16.42 -5.57 -14.69
C LEU A 1 17.37 -6.75 -14.58
N PRO A 2 17.79 -7.16 -13.36
CA PRO A 2 18.54 -8.40 -13.16
C PRO A 2 17.75 -9.63 -13.61
N ALA A 3 18.46 -10.72 -13.96
CA ALA A 3 17.84 -11.93 -14.51
C ALA A 3 16.79 -12.55 -13.55
N ASP A 4 17.08 -12.59 -12.25
CA ASP A 4 16.18 -13.16 -11.25
C ASP A 4 14.85 -12.39 -11.16
N SER A 5 14.93 -11.05 -11.13
CA SER A 5 13.75 -10.19 -11.12
C SER A 5 12.95 -10.31 -12.42
N SER A 6 13.62 -10.35 -13.57
CA SER A 6 12.96 -10.53 -14.88
C SER A 6 12.24 -11.88 -14.99
N SER A 7 12.85 -12.95 -14.46
CA SER A 7 12.22 -14.28 -14.38
C SER A 7 10.97 -14.28 -13.51
N ALA A 8 11.02 -13.60 -12.36
CA ALA A 8 9.85 -13.46 -11.49
C ALA A 8 8.71 -12.70 -12.19
N VAL A 9 9.02 -11.63 -12.93
CA VAL A 9 8.01 -10.89 -13.72
C VAL A 9 7.39 -11.77 -14.80
N LEU A 10 8.20 -12.52 -15.55
CA LEU A 10 7.71 -13.41 -16.61
C LEU A 10 6.68 -14.42 -16.10
N LYS A 11 6.90 -14.99 -14.90
CA LYS A 11 5.96 -15.93 -14.25
C LYS A 11 4.56 -15.34 -14.01
N HIS A 12 4.43 -14.01 -13.91
CA HIS A 12 3.14 -13.34 -13.69
C HIS A 12 2.44 -12.95 -14.99
N LEU A 13 3.09 -13.14 -16.14
CA LEU A 13 2.48 -12.92 -17.45
C LEU A 13 1.76 -14.19 -17.94
N PRO A 14 0.74 -14.09 -18.80
CA PRO A 14 0.09 -15.26 -19.38
C PRO A 14 1.09 -16.11 -20.17
N GLN A 15 1.00 -17.43 -19.98
CA GLN A 15 1.96 -18.39 -20.53
C GLN A 15 2.07 -18.34 -22.06
N ASP A 16 0.96 -18.04 -22.74
CA ASP A 16 0.87 -17.94 -24.20
C ASP A 16 1.75 -16.84 -24.82
N TYR A 17 2.31 -15.94 -24.00
CA TYR A 17 3.21 -14.87 -24.46
C TYR A 17 4.68 -15.09 -24.11
N HIS A 18 5.01 -16.13 -23.32
CA HIS A 18 6.35 -16.26 -22.75
C HIS A 18 7.44 -16.45 -23.80
N ASP A 19 7.17 -17.32 -24.79
CA ASP A 19 8.09 -17.62 -25.88
C ASP A 19 8.36 -16.39 -26.76
N GLU A 20 7.31 -15.68 -27.16
CA GLU A 20 7.40 -14.47 -27.99
C GLU A 20 8.18 -13.35 -27.27
N ILE A 21 7.94 -13.16 -25.97
CA ILE A 21 8.66 -12.15 -25.17
C ILE A 21 10.16 -12.48 -25.11
N ILE A 22 10.51 -13.73 -24.81
CA ILE A 22 11.91 -14.16 -24.73
C ILE A 22 12.58 -14.04 -26.10
N PHE A 23 11.90 -14.42 -27.18
CA PHE A 23 12.41 -14.31 -28.54
C PHE A 23 12.73 -12.86 -28.91
N ARG A 24 11.83 -11.91 -28.61
CA ARG A 24 12.07 -10.48 -28.86
C ARG A 24 13.23 -9.93 -28.02
N ILE A 25 13.35 -10.35 -26.76
CA ILE A 25 14.48 -9.97 -25.90
C ILE A 25 15.80 -10.49 -26.46
N ALA A 26 15.83 -11.72 -27.01
CA ALA A 26 17.03 -12.29 -27.61
C ALA A 26 17.45 -11.57 -28.91
N GLN A 27 16.50 -10.94 -29.62
CA GLN A 27 16.75 -10.20 -30.86
C GLN A 27 17.06 -8.72 -30.65
N LEU A 28 16.88 -8.19 -29.44
CA LEU A 28 17.18 -6.81 -29.11
C LEU A 28 18.69 -6.55 -29.23
N GLN A 29 19.07 -5.59 -30.08
CA GLN A 29 20.48 -5.21 -30.31
C GLN A 29 20.79 -3.90 -29.59
N ASP A 30 20.17 -2.81 -30.02
CA ASP A 30 20.35 -1.48 -29.45
C ASP A 30 18.99 -0.85 -29.15
N ILE A 31 18.90 -0.21 -27.98
CA ILE A 31 17.78 0.64 -27.60
C ILE A 31 18.30 2.07 -27.50
N ASP A 32 17.57 3.01 -28.09
CA ASP A 32 17.82 4.43 -27.90
C ASP A 32 17.67 4.81 -26.43
N HIS A 33 18.69 5.47 -25.88
CA HIS A 33 18.73 5.82 -24.46
C HIS A 33 17.52 6.68 -24.03
N GLN A 34 17.07 7.60 -24.88
CA GLN A 34 15.90 8.43 -24.57
C GLN A 34 14.64 7.57 -24.46
N VAL A 35 14.46 6.60 -25.37
CA VAL A 35 13.32 5.69 -25.34
C VAL A 35 13.33 4.83 -24.07
N ALA A 36 14.50 4.36 -23.63
CA ALA A 36 14.63 3.62 -22.38
C ALA A 36 14.25 4.47 -21.15
N THR A 37 14.69 5.73 -21.13
CA THR A 37 14.33 6.69 -20.07
C THR A 37 12.84 6.96 -20.05
N ASP A 38 12.24 7.26 -21.20
CA ASP A 38 10.80 7.55 -21.31
C ASP A 38 9.96 6.34 -20.85
N LEU A 39 10.41 5.13 -21.19
CA LEU A 39 9.76 3.90 -20.72
C LEU A 39 9.87 3.73 -19.20
N HIS A 40 11.01 4.05 -18.61
CA HIS A 40 11.21 3.98 -17.17
C HIS A 40 10.30 4.96 -16.43
N GLU A 41 10.25 6.22 -16.87
CA GLU A 41 9.36 7.24 -16.30
C GLU A 41 7.88 6.85 -16.42
N LEU A 42 7.49 6.21 -17.54
CA LEU A 42 6.14 5.72 -17.72
C LEU A 42 5.79 4.61 -16.72
N VAL A 43 6.72 3.67 -16.49
CA VAL A 43 6.54 2.60 -15.49
C VAL A 43 6.42 3.17 -14.09
N GLU A 44 7.28 4.12 -13.70
CA GLU A 44 7.19 4.77 -12.39
C GLU A 44 5.84 5.45 -12.17
N ARG A 45 5.36 6.21 -13.15
CA ARG A 45 4.03 6.86 -13.08
C ARG A 45 2.88 5.86 -12.96
N CYS A 46 2.99 4.70 -13.61
CA CYS A 46 2.00 3.62 -13.46
C CYS A 46 2.03 3.04 -12.05
N ILE A 47 3.22 2.84 -11.47
CA ILE A 47 3.37 2.40 -10.09
C ILE A 47 2.74 3.43 -9.15
N GLU A 48 3.06 4.73 -9.29
CA GLU A 48 2.48 5.80 -8.48
C GLU A 48 0.95 5.81 -8.50
N LYS A 49 0.34 5.56 -9.67
CA LYS A 49 -1.13 5.46 -9.79
C LYS A 49 -1.68 4.23 -9.06
N VAL A 50 -1.00 3.10 -9.12
CA VAL A 50 -1.38 1.89 -8.37
C VAL A 50 -1.20 2.12 -6.86
N SER A 51 -0.11 2.76 -6.46
CA SER A 51 0.18 3.15 -5.07
C SER A 51 -0.85 4.14 -4.54
N ALA A 52 -1.27 5.13 -5.34
CA ALA A 52 -2.32 6.08 -4.97
C ALA A 52 -3.72 5.43 -4.87
N SER A 53 -3.90 4.28 -5.54
CA SER A 53 -5.13 3.47 -5.46
C SER A 53 -5.14 2.54 -4.23
N GLN A 54 -3.97 2.25 -3.65
CA GLN A 54 -3.86 1.73 -2.30
C GLN A 54 -3.79 2.92 -1.36
N SER A 55 -4.96 3.39 -0.93
CA SER A 55 -5.09 4.26 0.23
C SER A 55 -4.06 3.83 1.26
N VAL A 56 -3.13 4.71 1.67
CA VAL A 56 -2.34 4.46 2.89
C VAL A 56 -3.36 3.96 3.90
N PRO A 57 -3.19 2.76 4.49
CA PRO A 57 -4.12 2.28 5.49
C PRO A 57 -4.00 3.25 6.67
N LEU A 58 -4.76 4.33 6.61
CA LEU A 58 -4.98 5.24 7.69
C LEU A 58 -5.76 4.37 8.67
N SER A 59 -5.07 3.87 9.70
CA SER A 59 -5.75 3.14 10.76
C SER A 59 -6.69 4.13 11.44
N GLY A 60 -7.95 4.15 10.99
CA GLY A 60 -8.99 5.03 11.53
C GLY A 60 -9.18 4.81 13.03
N VAL A 61 -8.93 3.58 13.49
CA VAL A 61 -8.87 3.20 14.90
C VAL A 61 -7.77 3.97 15.64
N LYS A 62 -6.54 3.99 15.10
CA LYS A 62 -5.43 4.73 15.71
C LYS A 62 -5.68 6.24 15.73
N GLN A 63 -6.22 6.79 14.63
CA GLN A 63 -6.55 8.20 14.56
C GLN A 63 -7.67 8.58 15.53
N ALA A 64 -8.70 7.74 15.67
CA ALA A 64 -9.76 7.92 16.66
C ALA A 64 -9.21 7.86 18.10
N ALA A 65 -8.31 6.93 18.39
CA ALA A 65 -7.64 6.83 19.70
C ALA A 65 -6.85 8.11 20.03
N ASP A 66 -6.08 8.64 19.07
CA ASP A 66 -5.33 9.91 19.23
C ASP A 66 -6.26 11.11 19.49
N ILE A 67 -7.40 11.17 18.78
CA ILE A 67 -8.41 12.22 18.95
C ILE A 67 -9.02 12.12 20.36
N ILE A 68 -9.43 10.92 20.78
CA ILE A 68 -10.06 10.70 22.10
C ILE A 68 -9.07 10.95 23.24
N ASN A 69 -7.80 10.58 23.08
CA ASN A 69 -6.73 10.89 24.04
C ASN A 69 -6.56 12.39 24.29
N ARG A 70 -6.81 13.22 23.26
CA ARG A 70 -6.72 14.68 23.30
C ARG A 70 -8.06 15.39 23.54
N PHE A 71 -9.15 14.64 23.67
CA PHE A 71 -10.48 15.21 23.86
C PHE A 71 -10.62 15.79 25.27
N GLU A 72 -11.01 17.06 25.36
CA GLU A 72 -11.16 17.80 26.62
C GLU A 72 -12.57 17.65 27.25
N GLY A 73 -13.53 17.07 26.52
CA GLY A 73 -14.88 16.80 27.00
C GLY A 73 -15.01 15.47 27.76
N ASP A 74 -16.26 15.04 28.00
CA ASP A 74 -16.53 13.77 28.67
C ASP A 74 -16.24 12.58 27.74
N ARG A 75 -15.03 12.04 27.87
CA ARG A 75 -14.58 10.83 27.14
C ARG A 75 -15.39 9.60 27.51
N GLY A 76 -15.84 9.48 28.77
CA GLY A 76 -16.58 8.32 29.25
C GLY A 76 -17.93 8.21 28.55
N SER A 77 -18.67 9.32 28.51
CA SER A 77 -19.95 9.40 27.78
C SER A 77 -19.75 9.18 26.27
N LEU A 78 -18.69 9.72 25.68
CA LEU A 78 -18.38 9.49 24.26
C LEU A 78 -18.09 8.01 23.96
N MET A 79 -17.30 7.33 24.78
CA MET A 79 -17.00 5.90 24.63
C MET A 79 -18.25 5.04 24.82
N GLU A 80 -19.11 5.36 25.78
CA GLU A 80 -20.38 4.65 25.99
C GLU A 80 -21.30 4.77 24.76
N MET A 81 -21.40 5.98 24.20
CA MET A 81 -22.16 6.18 22.96
C MET A 81 -21.57 5.43 21.76
N LEU A 82 -20.24 5.35 21.65
CA LEU A 82 -19.59 4.56 20.61
C LEU A 82 -19.83 3.05 20.79
N LYS A 83 -19.86 2.54 22.03
CA LYS A 83 -20.16 1.12 22.33
C LYS A 83 -21.57 0.72 21.88
N LEU A 84 -22.53 1.67 21.93
CA LEU A 84 -23.87 1.44 21.41
C LEU A 84 -23.91 1.30 19.88
N HIS A 85 -22.89 1.79 19.16
CA HIS A 85 -22.80 1.65 17.71
C HIS A 85 -22.10 0.34 17.35
N ASP A 86 -20.92 0.09 17.92
CA ASP A 86 -20.11 -1.10 17.65
C ASP A 86 -19.10 -1.34 18.79
N GLU A 87 -19.28 -2.45 19.49
CA GLU A 87 -18.43 -2.82 20.63
C GLU A 87 -17.02 -3.23 20.19
N GLU A 88 -16.86 -3.89 19.04
CA GLU A 88 -15.56 -4.34 18.54
C GLU A 88 -14.68 -3.15 18.13
N VAL A 89 -15.29 -2.13 17.52
CA VAL A 89 -14.57 -0.90 17.15
C VAL A 89 -14.09 -0.16 18.40
N VAL A 90 -14.90 -0.08 19.45
CA VAL A 90 -14.46 0.59 20.69
C VAL A 90 -13.35 -0.17 21.38
N ASN A 91 -13.43 -1.51 21.43
CA ASN A 91 -12.34 -2.32 21.99
C ASN A 91 -11.03 -2.07 21.24
N ALA A 92 -11.06 -2.02 19.90
CA ALA A 92 -9.88 -1.70 19.10
C ALA A 92 -9.35 -0.29 19.36
N ILE A 93 -10.22 0.71 19.55
CA ILE A 93 -9.82 2.08 19.92
C ILE A 93 -9.17 2.08 21.30
N GLU A 94 -9.76 1.43 22.30
CA GLU A 94 -9.24 1.31 23.66
C GLU A 94 -7.85 0.67 23.66
N GLU A 95 -7.63 -0.42 22.92
CA GLU A 95 -6.32 -1.06 22.76
C GLU A 95 -5.27 -0.10 22.19
N ASN A 96 -5.65 0.76 21.25
CA ASN A 96 -4.75 1.73 20.62
C ASN A 96 -4.51 2.98 21.48
N MET A 97 -5.24 3.19 22.58
CA MET A 97 -5.00 4.31 23.51
C MET A 97 -3.81 4.08 24.45
N PHE A 98 -3.41 2.82 24.69
CA PHE A 98 -2.38 2.44 25.68
C PHE A 98 -0.97 2.22 25.12
N ASP A 99 -0.79 2.25 23.80
CA ASP A 99 0.45 1.82 23.10
C ASP A 99 1.65 2.80 23.26
N PHE A 100 1.64 3.70 24.26
CA PHE A 100 2.74 4.66 24.47
C PHE A 100 3.17 4.93 25.93
N MET A 101 2.78 4.09 26.90
CA MET A 101 3.29 4.18 28.29
C MET A 101 4.25 3.04 28.69
N VAL A 102 4.94 2.45 27.72
CA VAL A 102 6.07 1.53 28.00
C VAL A 102 7.31 1.98 27.23
N LEU A 103 8.00 2.99 27.76
CA LEU A 103 9.46 3.11 27.71
C LEU A 103 9.98 4.00 28.85
#